data_AF-A0A918FV36-F1
#
_entry.id   AF-A0A918FV36-F1
#
_cell.length_a   1.000
_cell.length_b   1.000
_cell.length_c   1.000
_cell.angle_alpha   90.00
_cell.angle_beta   90.00
_cell.angle_gamma   90.00
#
_symmetry.space_group_name_H-M   'P 1'
#
loop_
_entity.id
_entity.type
_entity.pdbx_description
1 polymer ?
#
loop_
_entity_poly.entity_id
_entity_poly.type
_entity_poly.pdbx_seq_one_letter_code
_entity_poly.pdbx_strand_id
1 'polypeptide(L)'
;MGEVTPEATGSEMFRADRFFQVWQYAVGHRRLLLRSSRDRPPDTRIDIHFGNVDLMLLRPGYDGLVIRRADDEECRKAGLDHGVEVAPGRLFVLGGGLMSGGGLRSFVVSAPPQWHEDEGAMDDPSWFGPLRGTC
;
A
#
# COMPACT_ATOMS: atom_id res chain seq x y z
N MET A 1 -9.65 26.37 -18.73
CA MET A 1 -9.50 24.90 -18.78
C MET A 1 -8.12 24.59 -18.22
N GLY A 2 -8.06 24.18 -16.95
CA GLY A 2 -6.79 23.81 -16.31
C GLY A 2 -6.38 22.44 -16.81
N GLU A 3 -5.22 22.38 -17.45
CA GLU A 3 -4.58 21.16 -17.93
C GLU A 3 -4.19 20.34 -16.70
N VAL A 4 -4.96 19.29 -16.41
CA VAL A 4 -4.62 18.30 -15.38
C VAL A 4 -3.44 17.52 -15.94
N THR A 5 -2.25 17.83 -15.44
CA THR A 5 -1.04 17.07 -15.77
C THR A 5 -1.30 15.63 -15.30
N PRO A 6 -1.22 14.62 -16.18
CA PRO A 6 -1.41 13.24 -15.75
C PRO A 6 -0.21 12.89 -14.86
N GLU A 7 -0.39 12.96 -13.55
CA GLU A 7 0.58 12.42 -12.61
C GLU A 7 0.62 10.89 -12.77
N ALA A 8 1.38 10.48 -13.78
CA ALA A 8 1.85 9.14 -14.13
C ALA A 8 0.98 7.99 -13.60
N THR A 9 -0.22 7.88 -14.12
CA THR A 9 -1.03 6.66 -14.09
C THR A 9 -0.18 5.45 -14.51
N GLY A 10 -0.22 4.34 -13.75
CA GLY A 10 0.63 3.17 -14.00
C GLY A 10 2.07 3.26 -13.49
N SER A 11 2.50 4.37 -12.87
CA SER A 11 3.87 4.52 -12.36
C SER A 11 4.13 3.76 -11.07
N GLU A 12 5.30 3.14 -11.00
CA GLU A 12 5.86 2.59 -9.76
C GLU A 12 6.19 3.73 -8.80
N MET A 13 5.69 3.61 -7.57
CA MET A 13 5.90 4.56 -6.49
C MET A 13 6.89 4.05 -5.44
N PHE A 14 6.91 2.73 -5.23
CA PHE A 14 7.74 2.10 -4.22
C PHE A 14 8.13 0.70 -4.66
N ARG A 15 9.37 0.31 -4.35
CA ARG A 15 9.90 -1.04 -4.53
C ARG A 15 10.87 -1.38 -3.41
N ALA A 16 10.71 -2.55 -2.82
CA ALA A 16 11.68 -3.13 -1.91
C ALA A 16 11.66 -4.67 -1.97
N ASP A 17 12.83 -5.28 -2.02
CA ASP A 17 13.01 -6.74 -2.01
C ASP A 17 13.08 -7.30 -0.57
N ARG A 18 12.14 -6.86 0.27
CA ARG A 18 11.96 -7.34 1.66
C ARG A 18 10.61 -8.02 1.80
N PHE A 19 10.50 -8.87 2.82
CA PHE A 19 9.19 -9.42 3.18
C PHE A 19 8.37 -8.36 3.91
N PHE A 20 7.15 -8.10 3.44
CA PHE A 20 6.18 -7.19 4.08
C PHE A 20 4.98 -7.97 4.57
N GLN A 21 4.44 -7.57 5.72
CA GLN A 21 3.20 -8.10 6.27
C GLN A 21 2.21 -6.99 6.58
N VAL A 22 0.91 -7.32 6.51
CA VAL A 22 -0.13 -6.46 7.08
C VAL A 22 0.08 -6.41 8.57
N TRP A 23 0.48 -5.24 9.08
CA TRP A 23 0.80 -5.07 10.49
C TRP A 23 -0.44 -4.68 11.28
N GLN A 24 -1.17 -3.67 10.79
CA GLN A 24 -2.31 -3.15 11.52
C GLN A 24 -3.27 -2.38 10.61
N TYR A 25 -4.56 -2.47 10.94
CA TYR A 25 -5.58 -1.56 10.43
C TYR A 25 -6.28 -0.87 11.60
N ALA A 26 -6.17 0.46 11.67
CA ALA A 26 -6.87 1.27 12.67
C ALA A 26 -8.11 1.93 12.06
N VAL A 27 -9.27 1.70 12.69
CA VAL A 27 -10.55 2.29 12.26
C VAL A 27 -10.52 3.82 12.38
N GLY A 28 -9.85 4.34 13.41
CA GLY A 28 -9.58 5.77 13.55
C GLY A 28 -8.77 6.29 12.37
N HIS A 29 -9.38 7.15 11.56
CA HIS A 29 -8.82 7.69 10.31
C HIS A 29 -8.54 6.64 9.21
N ARG A 30 -9.05 5.40 9.35
CA ARG A 30 -8.96 4.32 8.34
C ARG A 30 -7.52 4.13 7.84
N ARG A 31 -6.63 3.81 8.77
CA ARG A 31 -5.19 3.76 8.54
C ARG A 31 -4.73 2.31 8.41
N LEU A 32 -4.10 1.97 7.30
CA LEU A 32 -3.44 0.68 7.07
C LEU A 32 -1.93 0.86 7.20
N LEU A 33 -1.28 -0.09 7.86
CA LEU A 33 0.17 -0.19 7.95
C LEU A 33 0.64 -1.55 7.43
N LEU A 34 1.57 -1.51 6.49
CA LEU A 34 2.42 -2.66 6.15
C LEU A 34 3.79 -2.45 6.77
N ARG A 35 4.39 -3.51 7.29
CA ARG A 35 5.71 -3.46 7.93
C ARG A 35 6.62 -4.51 7.31
N SER A 36 7.85 -4.13 6.99
CA SER A 36 8.86 -5.11 6.57
C SER A 36 9.40 -5.90 7.76
N SER A 37 9.75 -7.16 7.54
CA SER A 37 10.55 -7.94 8.49
C SER A 37 11.97 -7.38 8.61
N ARG A 38 12.62 -7.63 9.75
CA ARG A 38 14.06 -7.37 9.98
C ARG A 38 14.96 -8.58 9.65
N ASP A 39 14.37 -9.67 9.16
CA ASP A 39 15.01 -10.98 9.01
C ASP A 39 16.14 -11.05 7.97
N ARG A 40 16.35 -9.98 7.19
CA ARG A 40 17.43 -9.85 6.20
C ARG A 40 18.13 -8.51 6.38
N PRO A 41 19.47 -8.43 6.25
CA PRO A 41 20.17 -7.15 6.27
C PRO A 41 19.63 -6.14 5.24
N PRO A 42 19.62 -4.83 5.55
CA PRO A 42 19.98 -4.24 6.85
C PRO A 42 18.92 -4.53 7.92
N ASP A 43 19.34 -4.55 9.19
CA ASP A 43 18.48 -4.79 10.36
C ASP A 43 17.61 -3.55 10.70
N THR A 44 16.91 -3.05 9.68
CA THR A 44 15.99 -1.93 9.73
C THR A 44 14.61 -2.41 9.31
N ARG A 45 13.57 -1.69 9.71
CA ARG A 45 12.20 -1.93 9.26
C ARG A 45 11.73 -0.79 8.35
N ILE A 46 10.91 -1.14 7.38
CA ILE A 46 10.20 -0.20 6.52
C ILE A 46 8.73 -0.27 6.86
N ASP A 47 8.17 0.86 7.25
CA ASP A 47 6.74 1.04 7.44
C ASP A 47 6.13 1.73 6.23
N ILE A 48 5.03 1.19 5.71
CA ILE A 48 4.24 1.78 4.64
C ILE A 48 2.85 2.07 5.17
N HIS A 49 2.48 3.35 5.13
CA HIS A 49 1.23 3.87 5.64
C HIS A 49 0.29 4.26 4.49
N PHE A 50 -0.95 3.78 4.57
CA PHE A 50 -2.06 4.26 3.74
C PHE A 50 -3.08 4.94 4.66
N GLY A 51 -3.38 6.21 4.39
CA GLY A 51 -4.40 6.98 5.09
C GLY A 51 -5.70 7.09 4.30
N ASN A 52 -6.82 7.29 4.99
CA ASN A 52 -8.14 7.42 4.36
C ASN A 52 -8.48 6.24 3.44
N VAL A 53 -8.25 5.02 3.93
CA VAL A 53 -8.56 3.80 3.17
C VAL A 53 -10.07 3.65 3.00
N ASP A 54 -10.52 3.63 1.75
CA ASP A 54 -11.92 3.46 1.36
C ASP A 54 -12.23 1.97 1.07
N LEU A 55 -11.29 1.26 0.42
CA LEU A 55 -11.39 -0.16 0.12
C LEU A 55 -9.99 -0.80 0.10
N MET A 56 -9.88 -2.06 0.50
CA MET A 56 -8.64 -2.82 0.39
C MET A 56 -8.90 -4.29 0.10
N LEU A 57 -8.08 -4.86 -0.78
CA LEU A 57 -7.94 -6.29 -1.01
C LEU A 57 -6.48 -6.64 -0.84
N LEU A 58 -6.14 -7.41 0.19
CA LEU A 58 -4.75 -7.63 0.58
C LEU A 58 -4.48 -9.11 0.82
N ARG A 59 -3.28 -9.55 0.44
CA ARG A 59 -2.66 -10.73 1.04
C ARG A 59 -2.12 -10.37 2.43
N PRO A 60 -2.03 -11.34 3.35
CA PRO A 60 -1.46 -11.09 4.69
C PRO A 60 0.04 -10.73 4.63
N GLY A 61 0.75 -11.14 3.58
CA GLY A 61 2.15 -10.77 3.36
C GLY A 61 2.61 -10.88 1.91
N TYR A 62 3.81 -10.35 1.65
CA TYR A 62 4.42 -10.14 0.34
C TYR A 62 5.92 -10.42 0.42
N ASP A 63 6.45 -11.35 -0.38
CA ASP A 63 7.90 -11.52 -0.57
C ASP A 63 8.37 -10.59 -1.69
N GLY A 64 9.02 -9.49 -1.29
CA GLY A 64 9.16 -8.31 -2.11
C GLY A 64 7.85 -7.54 -2.23
N LEU A 65 7.94 -6.21 -2.35
CA LEU A 65 6.78 -5.35 -2.51
C LEU A 65 7.04 -4.28 -3.55
N VAL A 66 6.12 -4.21 -4.50
CA VAL A 66 6.00 -3.14 -5.50
C VAL A 66 4.64 -2.49 -5.30
N ILE A 67 4.64 -1.16 -5.19
CA ILE A 67 3.44 -0.35 -5.15
C ILE A 67 3.45 0.55 -6.36
N ARG A 68 2.36 0.53 -7.13
CA ARG A 68 2.16 1.43 -8.25
C ARG A 68 0.78 2.04 -8.24
N ARG A 69 0.65 3.21 -8.85
CA ARG A 69 -0.66 3.80 -9.15
C ARG A 69 -1.33 2.95 -10.22
N ALA A 70 -2.60 2.62 -10.03
CA ALA A 70 -3.38 1.91 -11.04
C ALA A 70 -3.63 2.77 -12.26
N ASP A 71 -3.90 2.11 -13.38
CA ASP A 71 -4.39 2.77 -14.57
C ASP A 71 -5.91 2.94 -14.62
N ASP A 72 -6.40 3.70 -15.61
CA ASP A 72 -7.83 3.99 -15.75
C ASP A 72 -8.64 2.71 -16.02
N GLU A 73 -8.05 1.72 -16.70
CA GLU A 73 -8.66 0.41 -16.93
C GLU A 73 -8.82 -0.35 -15.61
N GLU A 74 -7.77 -0.38 -14.80
CA GLU A 74 -7.77 -1.02 -13.49
C GLU A 74 -8.70 -0.32 -12.50
N CYS A 75 -8.77 1.01 -12.52
CA CYS A 75 -9.71 1.77 -11.70
C CYS A 75 -11.16 1.41 -12.08
N ARG A 76 -11.46 1.37 -13.38
CA ARG A 76 -12.79 0.99 -13.87
C ARG A 76 -13.14 -0.44 -13.50
N LYS A 77 -12.20 -1.37 -13.68
CA LYS A 77 -12.37 -2.78 -13.33
C LYS A 77 -12.63 -2.95 -11.83
N ALA A 78 -11.83 -2.30 -10.98
CA ALA A 78 -12.04 -2.35 -9.54
C ALA A 78 -13.41 -1.81 -9.13
N GLY A 79 -13.89 -0.75 -9.78
CA GLY A 79 -15.22 -0.21 -9.54
C GLY A 79 -16.35 -1.17 -9.94
N LEU A 80 -16.21 -1.87 -11.07
CA LEU A 80 -17.17 -2.88 -11.51
C LEU A 80 -17.16 -4.14 -10.62
N ASP A 81 -15.96 -4.65 -10.30
CA ASP A 81 -15.79 -5.90 -9.57
C ASP A 81 -16.12 -5.77 -8.07
N HIS A 82 -15.96 -4.57 -7.49
CA HIS A 82 -16.07 -4.35 -6.05
C HIS A 82 -17.08 -3.27 -5.63
N GLY A 83 -17.78 -2.65 -6.59
CA GLY A 83 -18.85 -1.68 -6.29
C GLY A 83 -18.36 -0.40 -5.59
N VAL A 84 -17.14 0.05 -5.89
CA VAL A 84 -16.53 1.25 -5.32
C VAL A 84 -16.33 2.33 -6.39
N GLU A 85 -16.60 3.59 -6.05
CA GLU A 85 -16.20 4.70 -6.89
C GLU A 85 -14.73 5.03 -6.60
N VAL A 86 -13.87 4.82 -7.59
CA VAL A 86 -12.43 5.08 -7.50
C VAL A 86 -12.12 6.40 -8.17
N ALA A 87 -11.86 7.44 -7.38
CA ALA A 87 -11.36 8.68 -7.96
C ALA A 87 -9.97 8.46 -8.58
N PRO A 88 -9.64 9.14 -9.69
CA PRO A 88 -8.33 9.02 -10.33
C PRO A 88 -7.18 9.22 -9.33
N GLY A 89 -6.16 8.35 -9.43
CA GLY A 89 -4.96 8.43 -8.59
C GLY A 89 -5.13 7.94 -7.15
N ARG A 90 -6.29 7.42 -6.75
CA ARG A 90 -6.53 6.85 -5.41
C ARG A 90 -6.35 5.34 -5.30
N LEU A 91 -6.25 4.62 -6.42
CA LEU A 91 -6.07 3.17 -6.40
C LEU A 91 -4.60 2.80 -6.58
N PHE A 92 -4.09 2.04 -5.63
CA PHE A 92 -2.72 1.54 -5.60
C PHE A 92 -2.72 0.02 -5.69
N VAL A 93 -1.98 -0.52 -6.65
CA VAL A 93 -1.83 -1.97 -6.85
C VAL A 93 -0.58 -2.43 -6.13
N LEU A 94 -0.70 -3.54 -5.39
CA LEU A 94 0.38 -4.14 -4.61
C LEU A 94 0.74 -5.52 -5.19
N GLY A 95 2.04 -5.77 -5.38
CA GLY A 95 2.55 -7.04 -5.91
C GLY A 95 3.92 -7.42 -5.35
N GLY A 96 4.25 -8.72 -5.40
CA GLY A 96 5.61 -9.22 -5.21
C GLY A 96 6.39 -9.18 -6.54
N GLY A 97 7.72 -9.23 -6.48
CA GLY A 97 8.62 -9.08 -7.63
C GLY A 97 8.28 -9.93 -8.86
N LEU A 98 8.80 -9.50 -10.02
CA LEU A 98 8.50 -9.91 -11.41
C LEU A 98 7.80 -11.27 -11.54
N MET A 99 6.70 -11.29 -12.31
CA MET A 99 5.87 -12.45 -12.70
C MET A 99 4.57 -12.60 -11.90
N SER A 100 3.63 -11.69 -12.11
CA SER A 100 2.20 -12.04 -12.06
C SER A 100 1.50 -11.45 -13.26
N GLY A 101 1.62 -12.16 -14.38
CA GLY A 101 0.67 -12.02 -15.49
C GLY A 101 -0.71 -12.46 -15.01
N GLY A 102 -1.72 -11.60 -15.23
CA GLY A 102 -3.14 -11.92 -15.07
C GLY A 102 -3.72 -11.63 -13.68
N GLY A 103 -4.37 -10.47 -13.56
CA GLY A 103 -5.33 -10.14 -12.49
C GLY A 103 -4.81 -9.23 -11.36
N LEU A 104 -5.66 -8.33 -10.88
CA LEU A 104 -5.46 -7.54 -9.65
C LEU A 104 -5.38 -8.51 -8.46
N ARG A 105 -4.19 -8.69 -7.88
CA ARG A 105 -3.99 -9.63 -6.75
C ARG A 105 -4.08 -8.96 -5.38
N SER A 106 -3.76 -7.68 -5.30
CA SER A 106 -3.96 -6.86 -4.10
C SER A 106 -4.03 -5.39 -4.50
N PHE A 107 -4.92 -4.63 -3.86
CA PHE A 107 -5.02 -3.19 -4.08
C PHE A 107 -5.54 -2.46 -2.83
N VAL A 108 -5.26 -1.17 -2.77
CA VAL A 108 -5.78 -0.25 -1.76
C VAL A 108 -6.32 0.99 -2.45
N VAL A 109 -7.55 1.38 -2.11
CA VAL A 109 -8.13 2.68 -2.46
C VAL A 109 -7.92 3.61 -1.27
N SER A 110 -7.09 4.63 -1.41
CA SER A 110 -6.68 5.51 -0.31
C SER A 110 -6.14 6.87 -0.79
N ALA A 111 -5.70 7.70 0.15
CA ALA A 111 -4.74 8.76 -0.15
C ALA A 111 -3.37 8.16 -0.59
N PRO A 112 -2.48 8.94 -1.24
CA PRO A 112 -1.15 8.47 -1.62
C PRO A 112 -0.40 7.82 -0.45
N PRO A 113 0.21 6.64 -0.66
CA PRO A 113 0.96 5.97 0.39
C PRO A 113 2.20 6.75 0.78
N GLN A 114 2.59 6.62 2.04
CA GLN A 114 3.81 7.18 2.60
C GLN A 114 4.65 6.04 3.17
N TRP A 115 5.98 6.17 3.17
CA TRP A 115 6.85 5.17 3.76
C TRP A 115 7.99 5.79 4.56
N HIS A 116 8.48 5.04 5.54
CA HIS A 116 9.60 5.42 6.39
C HIS A 116 10.43 4.18 6.74
N GLU A 117 11.74 4.33 6.74
CA GLU A 117 12.68 3.28 7.17
C GLU A 117 13.39 3.73 8.45
N ASP A 118 13.40 2.87 9.47
CA ASP A 118 14.05 3.15 10.76
C ASP A 118 14.64 1.88 11.41
N GLU A 119 15.39 2.08 12.50
CA GLU A 119 16.06 1.02 13.28
C GLU A 119 15.20 0.47 14.45
N GLY A 120 13.92 0.88 14.54
CA GLY A 120 13.02 0.48 15.63
C GLY A 120 12.71 -1.02 15.63
N ALA A 121 12.50 -1.58 16.82
CA ALA A 121 12.13 -2.99 17.02
C ALA A 121 10.78 -3.32 16.36
N MET A 122 10.44 -4.60 16.21
CA MET A 122 9.19 -4.99 15.54
C MET A 122 7.93 -4.54 16.30
N ASP A 123 8.00 -4.44 17.62
CA ASP A 123 6.93 -4.00 18.53
C ASP A 123 6.95 -2.48 18.82
N ASP A 124 8.03 -1.78 18.45
CA ASP A 124 8.09 -0.33 18.60
C ASP A 124 6.98 0.36 17.79
N PRO A 125 6.44 1.50 18.28
CA PRO A 125 5.51 2.32 17.51
C PRO A 125 6.06 2.68 16.14
N SER A 126 5.16 2.78 15.15
CA SER A 126 5.52 3.30 13.83
C SER A 126 5.93 4.78 13.90
N TRP A 127 6.80 5.22 12.98
CA TRP A 127 7.09 6.64 12.76
C TRP A 127 5.83 7.46 12.48
N PHE A 128 4.82 6.84 11.84
CA PHE A 128 3.51 7.45 11.61
C PHE A 128 2.66 7.58 12.90
N GLY A 129 3.24 7.33 14.07
CA GLY A 129 2.61 7.36 15.37
C GLY A 129 1.80 6.09 15.68
N PRO A 130 1.28 5.98 16.91
CA PRO A 130 0.51 4.82 17.33
C PRO A 130 -0.80 4.74 16.53
N LEU A 131 -1.00 3.59 15.90
CA LEU A 131 -2.28 3.20 15.35
C LEU A 131 -3.10 2.67 16.51
N ARG A 132 -4.10 3.45 16.95
CA ARG A 132 -4.96 3.06 18.07
C ARG A 132 -5.93 1.98 17.59
N GLY A 133 -5.89 0.82 18.23
CA GLY A 133 -6.77 -0.32 17.96
C GLY A 133 -6.03 -1.60 18.30
N THR A 134 -6.55 -2.33 19.29
CA THR A 134 -5.99 -3.48 20.03
C THR A 134 -4.99 -3.12 21.12
N CYS A 135 -5.54 -2.91 22.31
CA CYS A 135 -4.88 -3.13 23.60
C CYS A 135 -4.84 -4.62 23.94
#